data_AF-A0A3N4SD75-F1
#
_entry.id   AF-A0A3N4SD75-F1
#
_cell.length_a   1.000
_cell.length_b   1.000
_cell.length_c   1.000
_cell.angle_alpha   90.00
_cell.angle_beta   90.00
_cell.angle_gamma   90.00
#
_symmetry.space_group_name_H-M   'P 1'
#
loop_
_entity.id
_entity.type
_entity.pdbx_description
1 polymer ?
#
loop_
_entity_poly.entity_id
_entity_poly.type
_entity_poly.pdbx_seq_one_letter_code
_entity_poly.pdbx_strand_id
1 'polypeptide(L)'
;MSVVLCVDDVHVVRDGRPILQEVSLTVRAGEHWALLGANGAGKSTLLGLLGALSHPTRGTVEVLGSRLGRVDLRELRTRVGHVDPRHPLTEPLRVRDVVLTGAWESGA
;
A
#
# COMPACT_ATOMS: atom_id res chain seq x y z
N MET A 1 -17.50 -5.93 -12.77
CA MET A 1 -16.14 -5.42 -12.45
C MET A 1 -15.61 -6.15 -11.23
N SER A 2 -14.38 -6.67 -11.27
CA SER A 2 -13.76 -7.36 -10.14
C SER A 2 -13.28 -6.37 -9.08
N VAL A 3 -13.34 -6.77 -7.81
CA VAL A 3 -12.76 -6.01 -6.69
C VAL A 3 -11.25 -6.27 -6.66
N VAL A 4 -10.45 -5.20 -6.54
CA VAL A 4 -8.98 -5.27 -6.47
C VAL A 4 -8.43 -4.85 -5.12
N LEU A 5 -9.14 -4.00 -4.38
CA LEU A 5 -8.84 -3.67 -2.98
C LEU A 5 -10.14 -3.70 -2.18
N CYS A 6 -10.11 -4.34 -1.01
CA CYS A 6 -11.19 -4.30 -0.04
C CYS A 6 -10.61 -4.01 1.34
N VAL A 7 -11.14 -2.99 2.00
CA VAL A 7 -10.81 -2.58 3.36
C VAL A 7 -12.12 -2.60 4.14
N ASP A 8 -12.14 -3.30 5.26
CA ASP A 8 -13.34 -3.47 6.08
C ASP A 8 -13.03 -3.29 7.56
N ASP A 9 -13.65 -2.26 8.16
CA ASP A 9 -13.54 -1.86 9.57
C ASP A 9 -12.08 -1.75 10.04
N VAL A 10 -11.24 -1.10 9.22
CA VAL A 10 -9.80 -1.08 9.48
C VAL A 10 -9.41 0.01 10.46
N HIS A 11 -8.65 -0.42 11.46
CA HIS A 11 -7.94 0.46 12.38
C HIS A 11 -6.43 0.22 12.31
N VAL A 12 -5.67 1.29 12.49
CA VAL A 12 -4.22 1.23 12.71
C VAL A 12 -3.88 2.03 13.94
N VAL A 13 -3.16 1.40 14.87
CA VAL A 13 -2.60 2.02 16.06
C VAL A 13 -1.09 1.92 16.01
N ARG A 14 -0.40 3.03 16.25
CA ARG A 14 1.07 3.11 16.37
C ARG A 14 1.40 3.77 17.71
N ASP A 15 2.23 3.11 18.51
CA ASP A 15 2.68 3.62 19.82
C ASP A 15 1.51 4.07 20.72
N GLY A 16 0.43 3.28 20.74
CA GLY A 16 -0.78 3.57 21.50
C GLY A 16 -1.68 4.68 20.92
N ARG A 17 -1.31 5.30 19.79
CA ARG A 17 -2.08 6.36 19.14
C ARG A 17 -2.83 5.82 17.90
N PRO A 18 -4.13 6.08 17.78
CA PRO A 18 -4.87 5.73 16.57
C PRO A 18 -4.42 6.61 15.40
N ILE A 19 -4.06 5.97 14.29
CA ILE A 19 -3.67 6.61 13.03
C ILE A 19 -4.79 6.50 12.00
N LEU A 20 -5.44 5.34 11.93
CA LEU A 20 -6.64 5.09 11.13
C LEU A 20 -7.73 4.52 12.03
N GLN A 21 -8.97 4.94 11.83
CA GLN A 21 -10.13 4.50 12.60
C GLN A 21 -11.29 4.23 11.64
N GLU A 22 -11.88 3.04 11.75
CA GLU A 22 -13.13 2.66 11.05
C GLU A 22 -13.09 2.92 9.54
N VAL A 23 -11.95 2.60 8.91
CA VAL A 23 -11.80 2.80 7.45
C VAL A 23 -12.39 1.60 6.71
N SER A 24 -13.39 1.87 5.89
CA SER A 24 -13.94 0.90 4.93
C SER A 24 -13.92 1.48 3.51
N LEU A 25 -13.38 0.73 2.56
CA LEU A 25 -13.20 1.14 1.16
C LEU A 25 -13.18 -0.08 0.25
N THR A 26 -13.88 0.01 -0.88
CA THR A 26 -13.78 -0.99 -1.96
C THR A 26 -13.35 -0.30 -3.24
N VAL A 27 -12.26 -0.76 -3.84
CA VAL A 27 -11.79 -0.31 -5.16
C VAL A 27 -11.96 -1.45 -6.16
N ARG A 28 -12.56 -1.13 -7.30
CA ARG A 28 -12.76 -2.07 -8.41
C ARG A 28 -11.76 -1.86 -9.53
N ALA A 29 -11.52 -2.90 -10.31
CA ALA A 29 -10.65 -2.84 -11.47
C ALA A 29 -11.11 -1.75 -12.45
N GLY A 30 -10.17 -0.89 -12.87
CA GLY A 30 -10.40 0.25 -13.76
C GLY A 30 -10.82 1.54 -13.07
N GLU A 31 -11.04 1.53 -11.75
CA GLU A 31 -11.32 2.77 -11.01
C GLU A 31 -10.03 3.54 -10.72
N HIS A 32 -10.13 4.87 -10.79
CA HIS A 32 -9.07 5.80 -10.41
C HIS A 32 -9.53 6.62 -9.22
N TRP A 33 -8.76 6.57 -8.13
CA TRP A 33 -9.11 7.22 -6.87
C TRP A 33 -8.07 8.26 -6.48
N ALA A 34 -8.53 9.36 -5.90
CA ALA A 34 -7.69 10.37 -5.27
C ALA A 34 -7.96 10.37 -3.76
N LEU A 35 -6.90 10.22 -2.96
CA LEU A 35 -6.97 10.29 -1.50
C LEU A 35 -6.52 11.68 -1.03
N LEU A 36 -7.46 12.45 -0.50
CA LEU A 36 -7.22 13.83 -0.05
C LEU A 36 -7.30 13.93 1.48
N GLY A 37 -6.63 14.93 2.05
CA GLY A 37 -6.66 15.19 3.49
C GLY A 37 -5.42 15.95 3.96
N ALA A 38 -5.46 16.48 5.19
CA ALA A 38 -4.34 17.21 5.78
C ALA A 38 -3.09 16.34 5.97
N ASN A 39 -1.93 16.98 6.14
CA ASN A 39 -0.72 16.28 6.56
C ASN A 39 -0.95 15.63 7.93
N GLY A 40 -0.56 14.36 8.08
CA GLY A 40 -0.82 13.59 9.30
C GLY A 40 -2.17 12.87 9.36
N ALA A 41 -3.08 13.08 8.41
CA ALA A 41 -4.40 12.41 8.39
C ALA A 41 -4.36 10.89 8.10
N GLY A 42 -3.19 10.23 8.16
CA GLY A 42 -3.07 8.78 7.93
C GLY A 42 -3.02 8.33 6.47
N LYS A 43 -2.97 9.24 5.48
CA LYS A 43 -2.96 8.88 4.05
C LYS A 43 -1.85 7.90 3.66
N SER A 44 -0.60 8.18 4.05
CA SER A 44 0.54 7.30 3.78
C SER A 44 0.40 5.94 4.50
N THR A 45 -0.22 5.94 5.69
CA THR A 45 -0.53 4.69 6.41
C THR A 45 -1.55 3.86 5.66
N LEU A 46 -2.62 4.47 5.14
CA LEU A 46 -3.61 3.78 4.32
C LEU A 46 -2.98 3.24 3.03
N LEU A 47 -2.19 4.05 2.32
CA LEU A 47 -1.48 3.60 1.11
C LEU A 47 -0.51 2.46 1.42
N GLY A 48 0.15 2.46 2.57
CA GLY A 48 1.00 1.34 3.01
C GLY A 48 0.23 0.05 3.28
N LEU A 49 -1.02 0.12 3.76
CA LEU A 49 -1.88 -1.06 3.87
C LEU A 49 -2.30 -1.57 2.50
N LEU A 50 -2.79 -0.68 1.63
CA LEU A 50 -3.24 -1.04 0.28
C LEU A 50 -2.10 -1.58 -0.60
N GLY A 51 -0.87 -1.13 -0.35
CA GLY A 51 0.36 -1.61 -0.97
C GLY A 51 0.95 -2.88 -0.35
N ALA A 52 0.25 -3.53 0.60
CA ALA A 52 0.75 -4.68 1.34
C ALA A 52 2.11 -4.44 2.05
N LEU A 53 2.43 -3.18 2.38
CA LEU A 53 3.65 -2.78 3.09
C LEU A 53 3.52 -2.94 4.62
N SER A 54 2.30 -2.95 5.13
CA SER A 54 1.99 -3.10 6.55
C SER A 54 0.69 -3.86 6.78
N HIS A 55 0.42 -4.22 8.04
CA HIS A 55 -0.82 -4.89 8.45
C HIS A 55 -1.71 -3.95 9.26
N PRO A 56 -3.04 -4.11 9.19
CA PRO A 56 -3.95 -3.39 10.07
C PRO A 56 -3.78 -3.88 11.52
N THR A 57 -4.12 -3.04 12.49
CA THR A 57 -4.21 -3.45 13.91
C THR A 57 -5.49 -4.23 14.17
N ARG A 58 -6.59 -3.79 13.53
CA ARG A 58 -7.92 -4.45 13.55
C ARG A 58 -8.58 -4.27 12.18
N GLY A 59 -9.51 -5.15 11.85
CA GLY A 59 -10.22 -5.15 10.59
C GLY A 59 -9.56 -6.04 9.55
N THR A 60 -10.00 -5.93 8.31
CA THR A 60 -9.50 -6.77 7.22
C THR A 60 -9.10 -5.95 6.01
N VAL A 61 -8.01 -6.37 5.37
CA VAL A 61 -7.52 -5.81 4.12
C VAL A 61 -7.28 -6.95 3.15
N GLU A 62 -7.90 -6.86 1.98
CA GLU A 62 -7.70 -7.76 0.85
C GLU A 62 -7.17 -6.97 -0.33
N VAL A 63 -6.08 -7.46 -0.91
CA VAL A 63 -5.41 -6.86 -2.07
C VAL A 63 -5.31 -7.93 -3.14
N LEU A 64 -5.88 -7.66 -4.31
CA LEU A 64 -5.92 -8.60 -5.44
C LEU A 64 -6.44 -10.00 -5.04
N GLY A 65 -7.51 -10.02 -4.25
CA GLY A 65 -8.12 -11.25 -3.72
C GLY A 65 -7.32 -11.95 -2.62
N SER A 66 -6.21 -11.36 -2.17
CA SER A 66 -5.32 -11.93 -1.16
C SER A 66 -5.45 -11.17 0.16
N ARG A 67 -5.85 -11.86 1.24
CA ARG A 67 -6.01 -11.25 2.57
C ARG A 67 -4.67 -11.09 3.27
N LEU A 68 -4.38 -9.87 3.73
CA LEU A 68 -3.15 -9.60 4.48
C LEU A 68 -3.08 -10.47 5.75
N GLY A 69 -1.89 -11.01 6.03
CA GLY A 69 -1.66 -11.97 7.11
C GLY A 69 -2.04 -13.42 6.80
N ARG A 70 -2.54 -13.73 5.59
CA ARG A 70 -2.87 -15.10 5.15
C ARG A 70 -2.12 -15.57 3.91
N VAL A 71 -1.28 -14.73 3.33
CA VAL A 71 -0.49 -15.00 2.13
C VAL A 71 0.93 -14.49 2.30
N ASP A 72 1.86 -14.96 1.46
CA ASP A 72 3.18 -14.34 1.37
C ASP A 72 3.05 -12.93 0.76
N LEU A 73 3.38 -11.92 1.57
CA LEU A 73 3.31 -10.53 1.14
C LEU A 73 4.36 -10.19 0.08
N ARG A 74 5.47 -10.95 -0.03
CA ARG A 74 6.48 -10.72 -1.07
C ARG A 74 5.91 -11.00 -2.44
N GLU A 75 5.21 -12.12 -2.62
CA GLU A 75 4.54 -12.47 -3.88
C GLU A 75 3.39 -11.50 -4.21
N LEU A 76 2.72 -10.97 -3.19
CA LEU A 76 1.68 -9.96 -3.41
C LEU A 76 2.26 -8.62 -3.87
N ARG A 77 3.42 -8.21 -3.34
CA ARG A 77 4.09 -6.95 -3.70
C ARG A 77 4.58 -6.92 -5.15
N THR A 78 4.98 -8.06 -5.72
CA THR A 78 5.35 -8.13 -7.15
C THR A 78 4.20 -7.74 -8.09
N ARG A 79 2.96 -7.76 -7.60
CA ARG A 79 1.74 -7.40 -8.35
C ARG A 79 1.25 -5.99 -8.05
N VAL A 80 1.90 -5.25 -7.14
CA VAL A 80 1.49 -3.92 -6.69
C VAL A 80 2.64 -2.93 -6.81
N GLY A 81 2.53 -2.01 -7.77
CA GLY A 81 3.49 -0.91 -7.91
C GLY A 81 3.23 0.19 -6.88
N HIS A 82 4.21 0.49 -6.04
CA HIS A 82 4.20 1.66 -5.15
C HIS A 82 5.21 2.69 -5.64
N VAL A 83 4.75 3.92 -5.88
CA VAL A 83 5.61 5.03 -6.33
C VAL A 83 5.62 6.08 -5.23
N ASP A 84 6.76 6.24 -4.58
CA ASP A 84 7.00 7.29 -3.58
C ASP A 84 8.02 8.30 -4.12
N PRO A 85 7.65 9.59 -4.31
CA PRO A 85 8.59 10.62 -4.75
C PRO A 85 9.74 10.87 -3.77
N ARG A 86 9.65 10.39 -2.53
CA ARG A 86 10.69 10.50 -1.51
C ARG A 86 11.65 9.32 -1.47
N HIS A 87 11.45 8.33 -2.35
CA HIS A 87 12.34 7.18 -2.40
C HIS A 87 13.78 7.62 -2.70
N PRO A 88 14.74 7.35 -1.81
CA PRO A 88 16.10 7.84 -1.97
C PRO A 88 16.81 7.08 -3.10
N LEU A 89 17.50 7.81 -3.97
CA LEU A 89 18.47 7.22 -4.88
C LEU A 89 19.78 7.07 -4.10
N THR A 90 20.15 5.82 -3.79
CA THR A 90 21.35 5.49 -3.02
C THR A 90 22.65 5.79 -3.77
N GLU A 91 22.60 5.88 -5.10
CA GLU A 91 23.75 6.14 -5.98
C GLU A 91 23.35 7.02 -7.18
N PRO A 92 24.29 7.75 -7.80
CA PRO A 92 24.04 8.48 -9.04
C PRO A 92 23.82 7.52 -10.20
N LEU A 93 22.56 7.16 -10.45
CA LEU A 93 22.12 6.29 -11.52
C LEU A 93 21.75 7.10 -12.77
N ARG A 94 21.94 6.52 -13.97
CA ARG A 94 21.34 7.11 -15.18
C ARG A 94 19.82 6.94 -15.11
N VAL A 95 19.08 7.82 -15.77
CA VAL A 95 17.61 7.74 -15.83
C VAL A 95 17.12 6.36 -16.24
N ARG A 96 17.75 5.74 -17.26
CA ARG A 96 17.42 4.38 -17.69
C ARG A 96 17.59 3.37 -16.55
N ASP A 97 18.66 3.48 -15.76
CA ASP A 97 18.98 2.53 -14.70
C ASP A 97 17.95 2.68 -13.55
N VAL A 98 17.47 3.90 -13.28
CA VAL A 98 16.36 4.16 -12.34
C VAL A 98 15.03 3.56 -12.82
N VAL A 99 14.68 3.71 -14.10
CA VAL A 99 13.45 3.10 -14.64
C VAL A 99 13.52 1.58 -14.55
N LEU A 100 14.70 1.03 -14.80
CA LEU A 100 14.96 -0.39 -14.75
C LEU A 100 14.77 -0.95 -13.33
N THR A 101 15.09 -0.22 -12.25
CA THR A 101 14.87 -0.75 -10.88
C THR A 101 13.41 -1.11 -10.57
N GLY A 102 12.43 -0.50 -11.25
CA GLY A 102 11.02 -0.86 -11.12
C GLY A 102 10.64 -2.20 -11.79
N ALA A 103 11.46 -2.69 -12.73
CA ALA A 103 11.25 -3.97 -13.41
C ALA A 103 11.87 -5.16 -12.67
N TRP A 104 12.86 -4.92 -11.80
CA TRP A 104 13.48 -5.93 -10.94
C TRP A 104 13.31 -5.49 -9.48
N GLU A 105 12.20 -5.87 -8.86
CA GLU A 105 12.00 -5.71 -7.41
C GLU A 105 13.18 -6.39 -6.68
N SER A 106 14.18 -5.60 -6.30
CA SER A 106 15.20 -6.03 -5.37
C SER A 106 14.56 -5.94 -4.00
N GLY A 107 14.11 -7.09 -3.48
CA GLY A 107 13.81 -7.24 -2.07
C GLY A 107 15.06 -6.89 -1.27
N ALA A 108 15.15 -5.65 -0.83
CA ALA A 108 16.02 -5.19 0.24
C ALA A 108 15.16 -4.77 1.42
#